data_AF-I2H5L8-F1
#
_entry.id   AF-I2H5L8-F1
#
_cell.length_a   1.000
_cell.length_b   1.000
_cell.length_c   1.000
_cell.angle_alpha   90.00
_cell.angle_beta   90.00
_cell.angle_gamma   90.00
#
_symmetry.space_group_name_H-M   'P 1'
#
loop_
_entity.id
_entity.type
_entity.pdbx_description
1 polymer ?
#
loop_
_entity_poly.entity_id
_entity_poly.type
_entity_poly.pdbx_seq_one_letter_code
_entity_poly.pdbx_strand_id
1 'polypeptide(L)'
;MQDINQTIDLLNTALESINTTLQNINTTLQNINTTSITQLNKLIDVCSLNLSQHTPVPSSLLVNLKQTLLHPPIGLDFDSILELLQKIISITDFDTITNIYSLSDLQSALDSNIPQLAISTLHIINSSPSPLCYPHVLQLYFNVSTQISIVSQIEIFFSNNPIFKSYLLTQTESHICLQSARSSNDPIIFARALTLLQSLFTSFNTTNSFNLDKKIFFFSSNDLFKLLQSDILCFINLTNYHTSLLDSILTSTSHWSLPDFQPIFNAYGSIYKDIDTYPDIQSFAKTHIFKLFAKISYLNDSSIYHALDTSYLKISPICPDIVDFLSFTNPNYLFIHHNSLCTRFSIFKPSNIPILRNLITLPQTFQLITPNINSLLQLPYLEQMVLLQKMSQYHHCIVFLINNCPSIISNLLNTNKSNIIESETVELRNEVLENFLHFDKSILDVWFEPLKKEYNSTPTYTPQIALIKKKKKFNNTI
;
A
#
# COMPACT_ATOMS: atom_id res chain seq x y z
N MET A 1 27.12 -11.52 36.58
CA MET A 1 28.06 -10.37 36.54
C MET A 1 29.13 -10.54 35.47
N GLN A 2 29.76 -11.72 35.33
CA GLN A 2 30.80 -11.96 34.32
C GLN A 2 30.28 -11.83 32.87
N ASP A 3 29.10 -12.37 32.57
CA ASP A 3 28.47 -12.22 31.24
C ASP A 3 28.03 -10.79 30.90
N ILE A 4 27.69 -9.98 31.91
CA ILE A 4 27.30 -8.57 31.72
C ILE A 4 28.53 -7.74 31.35
N ASN A 5 29.65 -7.95 32.06
CA ASN A 5 30.90 -7.26 31.76
C ASN A 5 31.43 -7.63 30.36
N GLN A 6 31.34 -8.89 29.97
CA GLN A 6 31.73 -9.33 28.63
C GLN A 6 30.84 -8.73 27.52
N THR A 7 29.55 -8.57 27.78
CA THR A 7 28.63 -7.90 26.85
C THR A 7 28.94 -6.41 26.72
N ILE A 8 29.28 -5.73 27.83
CA ILE A 8 29.68 -4.32 27.83
C ILE A 8 31.00 -4.12 27.06
N ASP A 9 31.98 -5.00 27.24
CA ASP A 9 33.26 -4.92 26.52
C ASP A 9 33.07 -5.11 25.00
N LEU A 10 32.19 -6.03 24.59
CA LEU A 10 31.84 -6.21 23.17
C LEU A 10 31.14 -4.97 22.60
N LEU A 11 30.24 -4.34 23.36
CA LEU A 11 29.56 -3.11 22.94
C LEU A 11 30.53 -1.94 22.81
N ASN A 12 31.46 -1.77 23.76
CA ASN A 12 32.48 -0.73 23.69
C ASN A 12 33.41 -0.92 22.50
N THR A 13 33.84 -2.16 22.23
CA THR A 13 34.68 -2.49 21.07
C THR A 13 33.96 -2.18 19.75
N ALA A 14 32.66 -2.50 19.66
CA ALA A 14 31.84 -2.17 18.50
C ALA A 14 31.69 -0.66 18.31
N LEU A 15 31.46 0.09 19.39
CA LEU A 15 31.36 1.55 19.37
C LEU A 15 32.66 2.22 18.92
N GLU A 16 33.81 1.76 19.41
CA GLU A 16 35.13 2.23 18.98
C GLU A 16 35.38 1.96 17.49
N SER A 17 35.01 0.76 17.02
CA SER A 17 35.09 0.41 15.60
C SER A 17 34.24 1.34 14.72
N ILE A 18 33.02 1.68 15.15
CA ILE A 18 32.15 2.62 14.43
C ILE A 18 32.76 4.03 14.43
N ASN A 19 33.27 4.50 15.58
CA ASN A 19 33.87 5.83 15.69
C ASN A 19 35.13 5.97 14.83
N THR A 20 35.98 4.95 14.79
CA THR A 20 37.14 4.94 13.88
C THR A 20 36.71 4.94 12.42
N THR A 21 35.65 4.21 12.07
CA THR A 21 35.07 4.23 10.71
C THR A 21 34.55 5.62 10.35
N LEU A 22 33.81 6.29 11.24
CA LEU A 22 33.31 7.66 11.03
C LEU A 22 34.47 8.67 10.87
N GLN A 23 35.52 8.54 11.67
CA GLN A 23 36.72 9.39 11.54
C GLN A 23 37.44 9.13 10.22
N ASN A 24 37.56 7.88 9.77
CA ASN A 24 38.17 7.52 8.50
C ASN A 24 37.37 8.05 7.30
N ILE A 25 36.03 8.00 7.37
CA ILE A 25 35.17 8.66 6.39
C ILE A 25 35.45 10.16 6.38
N ASN A 26 35.47 10.79 7.56
CA ASN A 26 35.68 12.22 7.70
C ASN A 26 37.02 12.70 7.11
N THR A 27 38.12 11.99 7.41
CA THR A 27 39.45 12.33 6.88
C THR A 27 39.54 12.08 5.37
N THR A 28 38.88 11.04 4.88
CA THR A 28 38.83 10.72 3.44
C THR A 28 38.03 11.77 2.67
N LEU A 29 36.92 12.28 3.25
CA LEU A 29 36.14 13.37 2.68
C LEU A 29 36.88 14.71 2.67
N GLN A 30 37.78 14.96 3.62
CA GLN A 30 38.62 16.17 3.60
C GLN A 30 39.69 16.14 2.51
N ASN A 31 40.17 14.95 2.14
CA ASN A 31 41.29 14.74 1.22
C ASN A 31 40.88 13.87 0.01
N ILE A 32 39.75 14.22 -0.63
CA ILE A 32 39.20 13.41 -1.73
C ILE A 32 40.18 13.38 -2.91
N ASN A 33 40.60 12.17 -3.29
CA ASN A 33 41.32 11.88 -4.53
C ASN A 33 40.70 10.67 -5.24
N THR A 34 40.91 10.50 -6.54
CA THR A 34 40.21 9.47 -7.32
C THR A 34 40.44 8.04 -6.82
N THR A 35 41.60 7.76 -6.21
CA THR A 35 41.93 6.47 -5.60
C THR A 35 41.20 6.20 -4.28
N SER A 36 40.81 7.23 -3.53
CA SER A 36 40.14 7.09 -2.23
C SER A 36 38.62 6.88 -2.33
N ILE A 37 38.00 7.11 -3.49
CA ILE A 37 36.54 7.05 -3.67
C ILE A 37 36.00 5.61 -3.53
N THR A 38 36.70 4.61 -4.07
CA THR A 38 36.25 3.20 -3.94
C THR A 38 36.34 2.69 -2.51
N GLN A 39 37.34 3.15 -1.75
CA GLN A 39 37.48 2.86 -0.32
C GLN A 39 36.41 3.59 0.48
N LEU A 40 36.13 4.85 0.13
CA LEU A 40 35.10 5.67 0.74
C LEU A 40 33.71 5.03 0.61
N ASN A 41 33.32 4.57 -0.59
CA ASN A 41 32.03 3.88 -0.79
C ASN A 41 31.91 2.65 0.13
N LYS A 42 32.95 1.82 0.23
CA LYS A 42 32.96 0.66 1.15
C LYS A 42 32.85 1.06 2.60
N LEU A 43 33.55 2.13 3.02
CA LEU A 43 33.47 2.63 4.39
C LEU A 43 32.08 3.17 4.71
N ILE A 44 31.44 3.85 3.76
CA ILE A 44 30.07 4.34 3.89
C ILE A 44 29.10 3.17 4.06
N ASP A 45 29.18 2.13 3.24
CA ASP A 45 28.29 0.96 3.34
C ASP A 45 28.45 0.26 4.69
N VAL A 46 29.70 0.03 5.12
CA VAL A 46 30.01 -0.59 6.43
C VAL A 46 29.49 0.29 7.57
N CYS A 47 29.66 1.61 7.49
CA CYS A 47 29.18 2.53 8.51
C CYS A 47 27.65 2.58 8.54
N SER A 48 27.00 2.66 7.39
CA SER A 48 25.54 2.66 7.23
C SER A 48 24.91 1.42 7.89
N LEU A 49 25.52 0.23 7.75
CA LEU A 49 25.03 -1.00 8.37
C LEU A 49 25.23 -1.06 9.90
N ASN A 50 26.29 -0.42 10.41
CA ASN A 50 26.69 -0.55 11.81
C ASN A 50 26.30 0.65 12.68
N LEU A 51 25.81 1.75 12.09
CA LEU A 51 25.45 2.96 12.84
C LEU A 51 24.32 2.67 13.83
N SER A 52 24.57 2.91 15.12
CA SER A 52 23.59 2.73 16.20
C SER A 52 23.12 4.07 16.77
N GLN A 53 21.95 4.09 17.43
CA GLN A 53 21.33 5.30 18.00
C GLN A 53 22.20 6.04 19.04
N HIS A 54 23.19 5.38 19.62
CA HIS A 54 24.05 5.95 20.67
C HIS A 54 25.46 6.31 20.16
N THR A 55 25.67 6.31 18.85
CA THR A 55 26.98 6.61 18.26
C THR A 55 27.22 8.12 18.25
N PRO A 56 28.27 8.66 18.89
CA PRO A 56 28.58 10.07 18.82
C PRO A 56 29.07 10.44 17.41
N VAL A 57 28.38 11.38 16.75
CA VAL A 57 28.76 11.83 15.40
C VAL A 57 29.61 13.12 15.48
N PRO A 58 30.79 13.17 14.85
CA PRO A 58 31.56 14.40 14.74
C PRO A 58 30.82 15.46 13.88
N SER A 59 30.65 16.68 14.39
CA SER A 59 30.05 17.79 13.62
C SER A 59 30.83 18.11 12.33
N SER A 60 32.14 17.90 12.33
CA SER A 60 32.99 18.04 11.14
C SER A 60 32.61 17.08 10.01
N LEU A 61 32.06 15.90 10.32
CA LEU A 61 31.57 14.96 9.32
C LEU A 61 30.37 15.53 8.56
N LEU A 62 29.42 16.14 9.27
CA LEU A 62 28.27 16.80 8.64
C LEU A 62 28.69 17.97 7.74
N VAL A 63 29.71 18.74 8.15
CA VAL A 63 30.28 19.82 7.31
C VAL A 63 30.91 19.25 6.03
N ASN A 64 31.71 18.19 6.15
CA ASN A 64 32.36 17.59 5.00
C ASN A 64 31.37 16.89 4.05
N LEU A 65 30.33 16.26 4.60
CA LEU A 65 29.22 15.73 3.80
C LEU A 65 28.49 16.84 3.04
N LYS A 66 28.18 17.98 3.69
CA LYS A 66 27.60 19.16 3.03
C LYS A 66 28.46 19.63 1.86
N GLN A 67 29.77 19.79 2.08
CA GLN A 67 30.71 20.21 1.02
C GLN A 67 30.79 19.21 -0.13
N THR A 68 30.77 17.91 0.18
CA THR A 68 30.79 16.84 -0.82
C THR A 68 29.53 16.81 -1.67
N LEU A 69 28.36 17.10 -1.07
CA LEU A 69 27.11 17.21 -1.82
C LEU A 69 27.04 18.47 -2.70
N LEU A 70 27.68 19.58 -2.28
CA LEU A 70 27.80 20.79 -3.09
C LEU A 70 28.76 20.61 -4.28
N HIS A 71 29.83 19.85 -4.09
CA HIS A 71 30.87 19.59 -5.08
C HIS A 71 31.10 18.08 -5.25
N PRO A 72 30.17 17.38 -5.92
CA PRO A 72 30.17 15.93 -6.02
C PRO A 72 31.41 15.42 -6.78
N PRO A 73 32.28 14.60 -6.16
CA PRO A 73 33.38 13.97 -6.87
C PRO A 73 32.87 12.83 -7.77
N ILE A 74 33.56 12.61 -8.89
CA ILE A 74 33.17 11.60 -9.90
C ILE A 74 33.37 10.19 -9.35
N GLY A 75 32.33 9.35 -9.41
CA GLY A 75 32.37 7.93 -9.02
C GLY A 75 31.96 7.65 -7.57
N LEU A 76 31.54 8.67 -6.82
CA LEU A 76 30.99 8.53 -5.48
C LEU A 76 29.55 8.00 -5.53
N ASP A 77 29.23 7.06 -4.64
CA ASP A 77 27.86 6.55 -4.51
C ASP A 77 27.02 7.51 -3.65
N PHE A 78 26.19 8.31 -4.30
CA PHE A 78 25.36 9.30 -3.62
C PHE A 78 24.20 8.67 -2.86
N ASP A 79 23.70 7.51 -3.27
CA ASP A 79 22.60 6.85 -2.58
C ASP A 79 23.08 6.33 -1.22
N SER A 80 24.27 5.72 -1.18
CA SER A 80 24.92 5.32 0.09
C SER A 80 25.21 6.52 1.00
N ILE A 81 25.62 7.66 0.44
CA ILE A 81 25.84 8.89 1.22
C ILE A 81 24.55 9.44 1.81
N LEU A 82 23.48 9.48 1.02
CA LEU A 82 22.19 9.97 1.48
C LEU A 82 21.62 9.05 2.57
N GLU A 83 21.78 7.73 2.44
CA GLU A 83 21.40 6.79 3.49
C GLU A 83 22.20 7.02 4.79
N LEU A 84 23.53 7.17 4.68
CA LEU A 84 24.38 7.46 5.82
C LEU A 84 24.00 8.79 6.47
N LEU A 85 23.78 9.83 5.66
CA LEU A 85 23.37 11.15 6.12
C LEU A 85 22.02 11.08 6.85
N GLN A 86 21.03 10.36 6.31
CA GLN A 86 19.74 10.17 6.96
C GLN A 86 19.89 9.53 8.35
N LYS A 87 20.73 8.49 8.47
CA LYS A 87 21.02 7.85 9.75
C LYS A 87 21.73 8.79 10.71
N ILE A 88 22.73 9.54 10.23
CA ILE A 88 23.45 10.54 11.02
C ILE A 88 22.51 11.63 11.55
N ILE A 89 21.66 12.19 10.69
CA ILE A 89 20.69 13.23 11.07
C ILE A 89 19.75 12.70 12.17
N SER A 90 19.36 11.42 12.11
CA SER A 90 18.45 10.84 13.11
C SER A 90 19.05 10.69 14.51
N ILE A 91 20.39 10.70 14.64
CA ILE A 91 21.11 10.50 15.90
C ILE A 91 21.82 11.77 16.40
N THR A 92 21.97 12.78 15.55
CA THR A 92 22.63 14.04 15.91
C THR A 92 21.64 14.99 16.57
N ASP A 93 22.10 15.76 17.54
CA ASP A 93 21.30 16.79 18.18
C ASP A 93 20.91 17.90 17.18
N PHE A 94 19.70 18.43 17.39
CA PHE A 94 19.10 19.41 16.50
C PHE A 94 19.93 20.71 16.38
N ASP A 95 20.47 21.19 17.50
CA ASP A 95 21.24 22.43 17.55
C ASP A 95 22.50 22.31 16.68
N THR A 96 23.20 21.18 16.73
CA THR A 96 24.36 20.92 15.85
C THR A 96 23.97 20.91 14.38
N ILE A 97 22.82 20.33 14.00
CA ILE A 97 22.37 20.29 12.61
C ILE A 97 22.07 21.72 12.10
N THR A 98 21.34 22.53 12.86
CA THR A 98 20.98 23.90 12.46
C THR A 98 22.17 24.85 12.35
N ASN A 99 23.19 24.65 13.20
CA ASN A 99 24.41 25.44 13.12
C ASN A 99 25.20 25.16 11.83
N ILE A 100 25.11 23.94 11.28
CA ILE A 100 25.81 23.54 10.05
C ILE A 100 24.97 23.84 8.80
N TYR A 101 23.67 23.60 8.87
CA TYR A 101 22.71 23.82 7.80
C TYR A 101 21.81 24.99 8.18
N SER A 102 22.24 26.20 7.81
CA SER A 102 21.44 27.39 8.03
C SER A 102 20.15 27.35 7.21
N LEU A 103 19.14 28.11 7.62
CA LEU A 103 17.87 28.15 6.92
C LEU A 103 18.01 28.61 5.45
N SER A 104 18.92 29.55 5.18
CA SER A 104 19.26 29.98 3.82
C SER A 104 19.93 28.88 3.00
N ASP A 105 20.73 28.02 3.64
CA ASP A 105 21.34 26.87 2.95
C ASP A 105 20.27 25.87 2.53
N LEU A 106 19.29 25.60 3.40
CA LEU A 106 18.19 24.68 3.10
C LEU A 106 17.31 25.21 1.96
N GLN A 107 16.96 26.50 1.98
CA GLN A 107 16.18 27.11 0.89
C GLN A 107 16.94 27.07 -0.44
N SER A 108 18.21 27.49 -0.44
CA SER A 108 19.03 27.45 -1.66
C SER A 108 19.28 26.02 -2.17
N ALA A 109 19.35 25.03 -1.29
CA ALA A 109 19.46 23.62 -1.67
C ALA A 109 18.17 23.09 -2.33
N LEU A 110 16.98 23.47 -1.84
CA LEU A 110 15.71 23.13 -2.47
C LEU A 110 15.51 23.82 -3.82
N ASP A 111 15.95 25.08 -3.93
CA ASP A 111 15.88 25.83 -5.19
C ASP A 111 17.00 25.44 -6.18
N SER A 112 17.95 24.62 -5.74
CA SER A 112 19.03 24.15 -6.60
C SER A 112 18.54 23.07 -7.58
N ASN A 113 19.16 23.02 -8.76
CA ASN A 113 18.95 21.93 -9.72
C ASN A 113 19.76 20.66 -9.36
N ILE A 114 20.17 20.49 -8.09
CA ILE A 114 21.00 19.37 -7.63
C ILE A 114 20.13 18.43 -6.79
N PRO A 115 19.68 17.29 -7.34
CA PRO A 115 18.74 16.38 -6.68
C PRO A 115 19.20 15.89 -5.30
N GLN A 116 20.49 15.61 -5.16
CA GLN A 116 21.08 15.11 -3.93
C GLN A 116 20.98 16.13 -2.80
N LEU A 117 21.10 17.43 -3.10
CA LEU A 117 20.92 18.51 -2.13
C LEU A 117 19.47 18.68 -1.73
N ALA A 118 18.54 18.55 -2.68
CA ALA A 118 17.11 18.59 -2.37
C ALA A 118 16.72 17.42 -1.45
N ILE A 119 17.20 16.20 -1.73
CA ILE A 119 16.91 15.01 -0.91
C ILE A 119 17.53 15.12 0.48
N SER A 120 18.79 15.54 0.59
CA SER A 120 19.43 15.75 1.90
C SER A 120 18.68 16.78 2.73
N THR A 121 18.24 17.87 2.09
CA THR A 121 17.46 18.92 2.73
C THR A 121 16.11 18.41 3.22
N LEU A 122 15.42 17.55 2.45
CA LEU A 122 14.18 16.91 2.89
C LEU A 122 14.40 16.02 4.12
N HIS A 123 15.51 15.27 4.19
CA HIS A 123 15.86 14.51 5.39
C HIS A 123 16.10 15.40 6.62
N ILE A 124 16.79 16.53 6.43
CA ILE A 124 17.03 17.52 7.50
C ILE A 124 15.70 18.11 8.00
N ILE A 125 14.84 18.56 7.08
CA ILE A 125 13.56 19.20 7.43
C ILE A 125 12.55 18.19 8.01
N ASN A 126 12.68 16.90 7.66
CA ASN A 126 11.86 15.86 8.27
C ASN A 126 12.19 15.68 9.76
N SER A 127 13.48 15.69 10.10
CA SER A 127 13.95 15.62 11.50
C SER A 127 13.76 16.93 12.24
N SER A 128 13.81 18.07 11.54
CA SER A 128 13.49 19.38 12.08
C SER A 128 12.53 20.18 11.19
N PRO A 129 11.25 20.24 11.58
CA PRO A 129 10.23 21.01 10.88
C PRO A 129 10.61 22.49 10.75
N SER A 130 10.83 22.96 9.52
CA SER A 130 11.06 24.38 9.21
C SER A 130 9.98 24.90 8.26
N PRO A 131 8.95 25.61 8.79
CA PRO A 131 7.83 26.09 7.97
C PRO A 131 8.21 27.00 6.81
N LEU A 132 9.35 27.69 6.91
CA LEU A 132 9.85 28.59 5.87
C LEU A 132 10.36 27.83 4.62
N CYS A 133 10.63 26.53 4.73
CA CYS A 133 11.04 25.69 3.60
C CYS A 133 9.85 25.05 2.88
N TYR A 134 8.66 25.04 3.49
CA TYR A 134 7.48 24.33 2.99
C TYR A 134 6.97 24.85 1.62
N PRO A 135 6.99 26.17 1.33
CA PRO A 135 6.65 26.66 -0.01
C PRO A 135 7.56 26.08 -1.11
N HIS A 136 8.87 26.00 -0.84
CA HIS A 136 9.85 25.46 -1.78
C HIS A 136 9.63 23.95 -2.02
N VAL A 137 9.30 23.20 -0.96
CA VAL A 137 8.92 21.78 -1.08
C VAL A 137 7.68 21.61 -1.97
N LEU A 138 6.65 22.45 -1.79
CA LEU A 138 5.45 22.40 -2.64
C LEU A 138 5.74 22.77 -4.10
N GLN A 139 6.57 23.79 -4.32
CA GLN A 139 6.98 24.20 -5.66
C GLN A 139 7.73 23.08 -6.37
N LEU A 140 8.67 22.41 -5.69
CA LEU A 140 9.35 21.22 -6.22
C LEU A 140 8.35 20.09 -6.51
N TYR A 141 7.40 19.84 -5.60
CA TYR A 141 6.43 18.77 -5.75
C TYR A 141 5.53 18.96 -6.98
N PHE A 142 5.07 20.18 -7.23
CA PHE A 142 4.19 20.47 -8.37
C PHE A 142 4.93 20.88 -9.66
N ASN A 143 6.26 20.90 -9.66
CA ASN A 143 7.04 21.10 -10.87
C ASN A 143 7.16 19.78 -11.67
N VAL A 144 6.70 19.79 -12.91
CA VAL A 144 6.71 18.63 -13.83
C VAL A 144 8.14 18.13 -14.08
N SER A 145 9.13 19.02 -14.12
CA SER A 145 10.54 18.66 -14.39
C SER A 145 11.27 18.04 -13.20
N THR A 146 10.64 18.00 -12.01
CA THR A 146 11.26 17.44 -10.81
C THR A 146 11.47 15.94 -10.95
N GLN A 147 12.67 15.48 -10.62
CA GLN A 147 13.04 14.07 -10.68
C GLN A 147 12.19 13.21 -9.74
N ILE A 148 11.85 11.99 -10.18
CA ILE A 148 10.98 11.06 -9.44
C ILE A 148 11.55 10.74 -8.05
N SER A 149 12.87 10.60 -7.91
CA SER A 149 13.53 10.35 -6.63
C SER A 149 13.22 11.44 -5.59
N ILE A 150 13.25 12.71 -5.99
CA ILE A 150 12.88 13.84 -5.12
C ILE A 150 11.40 13.78 -4.77
N VAL A 151 10.53 13.55 -5.76
CA VAL A 151 9.07 13.45 -5.55
C VAL A 151 8.73 12.37 -4.53
N SER A 152 9.33 11.18 -4.66
CA SER A 152 9.13 10.09 -3.69
C SER A 152 9.59 10.46 -2.29
N GLN A 153 10.71 11.19 -2.15
CA GLN A 153 11.16 11.67 -0.84
C GLN A 153 10.24 12.75 -0.26
N ILE A 154 9.68 13.61 -1.11
CA ILE A 154 8.66 14.59 -0.69
C ILE A 154 7.39 13.88 -0.18
N GLU A 155 6.94 12.81 -0.83
CA GLU A 155 5.77 12.03 -0.38
C GLU A 155 6.01 11.31 0.95
N ILE A 156 7.23 10.80 1.17
CA ILE A 156 7.66 10.26 2.47
C ILE A 156 7.65 11.37 3.53
N PHE A 157 8.19 12.54 3.21
CA PHE A 157 8.17 13.71 4.09
C PHE A 157 6.74 14.12 4.47
N PHE A 158 5.80 14.14 3.51
CA PHE A 158 4.39 14.43 3.78
C PHE A 158 3.75 13.42 4.73
N SER A 159 4.12 12.15 4.62
CA SER A 159 3.58 11.08 5.46
C SER A 159 4.09 11.18 6.91
N ASN A 160 5.35 11.58 7.09
CA ASN A 160 6.01 11.60 8.39
C ASN A 160 5.85 12.93 9.14
N ASN A 161 5.51 14.03 8.46
CA ASN A 161 5.51 15.37 9.07
C ASN A 161 4.09 15.92 9.31
N PRO A 162 3.51 15.77 10.52
CA PRO A 162 2.16 16.28 10.82
C PRO A 162 2.10 17.82 10.87
N ILE A 163 3.21 18.50 11.16
CA ILE A 163 3.28 19.97 11.19
C ILE A 163 3.14 20.51 9.77
N PHE A 164 3.77 19.87 8.78
CA PHE A 164 3.58 20.19 7.38
C PHE A 164 2.12 20.03 6.94
N LYS A 165 1.45 18.93 7.33
CA LYS A 165 0.01 18.76 7.04
C LYS A 165 -0.83 19.89 7.63
N SER A 166 -0.52 20.30 8.86
CA SER A 166 -1.19 21.42 9.53
C SER A 166 -0.94 22.75 8.81
N TYR A 167 0.28 22.97 8.33
CA TYR A 167 0.65 24.14 7.52
C TYR A 167 -0.15 24.18 6.21
N LEU A 168 -0.24 23.07 5.47
CA LEU A 168 -0.95 23.01 4.20
C LEU A 168 -2.41 23.43 4.30
N LEU A 169 -3.03 23.08 5.42
CA LEU A 169 -4.44 23.36 5.67
C LEU A 169 -4.65 24.80 6.15
N THR A 170 -3.70 25.37 6.90
CA THR A 170 -3.88 26.69 7.55
C THR A 170 -3.41 27.87 6.71
N GLN A 171 -2.44 27.68 5.82
CA GLN A 171 -1.88 28.78 5.03
C GLN A 171 -2.66 29.01 3.73
N THR A 172 -2.90 30.27 3.41
CA THR A 172 -3.62 30.67 2.20
C THR A 172 -2.84 30.36 0.92
N GLU A 173 -1.52 30.55 0.93
CA GLU A 173 -0.66 30.30 -0.22
C GLU A 173 -0.61 28.82 -0.60
N SER A 174 -0.51 27.93 0.39
CA SER A 174 -0.57 26.48 0.14
C SER A 174 -1.92 26.07 -0.42
N HIS A 175 -3.01 26.65 0.08
CA HIS A 175 -4.35 26.39 -0.41
C HIS A 175 -4.52 26.80 -1.89
N ILE A 176 -4.03 27.99 -2.27
CA ILE A 176 -4.02 28.46 -3.66
C ILE A 176 -3.20 27.51 -4.54
N CYS A 177 -2.02 27.11 -4.07
CA CYS A 177 -1.16 26.16 -4.78
C CYS A 177 -1.87 24.82 -5.02
N LEU A 178 -2.47 24.24 -3.97
CA LEU A 178 -3.24 23.00 -4.05
C LEU A 178 -4.44 23.11 -4.99
N GLN A 179 -5.18 24.22 -4.95
CA GLN A 179 -6.33 24.44 -5.84
C GLN A 179 -5.90 24.59 -7.30
N SER A 180 -4.77 25.25 -7.55
CA SER A 180 -4.19 25.37 -8.89
C SER A 180 -3.73 24.02 -9.43
N ALA A 181 -3.04 23.22 -8.62
CA ALA A 181 -2.57 21.88 -8.99
C ALA A 181 -3.74 20.92 -9.23
N ARG A 182 -4.79 21.00 -8.40
CA ARG A 182 -6.04 20.25 -8.58
C ARG A 182 -6.78 20.60 -9.88
N SER A 183 -6.71 21.86 -10.29
CA SER A 183 -7.38 22.33 -11.51
C SER A 183 -6.48 22.23 -12.75
N SER A 184 -5.30 21.63 -12.60
CA SER A 184 -4.35 21.45 -13.69
C SER A 184 -4.85 20.40 -14.67
N ASN A 185 -4.67 20.68 -15.97
CA ASN A 185 -4.88 19.69 -17.03
C ASN A 185 -3.67 18.77 -17.23
N ASP A 186 -2.54 19.03 -16.54
CA ASP A 186 -1.35 18.19 -16.60
C ASP A 186 -1.54 16.92 -15.74
N PRO A 187 -1.49 15.70 -16.32
CA PRO A 187 -1.73 14.47 -15.58
C PRO A 187 -0.74 14.21 -14.45
N ILE A 188 0.50 14.68 -14.57
CA ILE A 188 1.55 14.49 -13.56
C ILE A 188 1.25 15.39 -12.36
N ILE A 189 1.01 16.68 -12.58
CA ILE A 189 0.66 17.63 -11.50
C ILE A 189 -0.64 17.18 -10.82
N PHE A 190 -1.64 16.79 -11.62
CA PHE A 190 -2.93 16.35 -11.11
C PHE A 190 -2.80 15.07 -10.27
N ALA A 191 -2.06 14.06 -10.75
CA ALA A 191 -1.80 12.83 -9.99
C ALA A 191 -1.11 13.13 -8.64
N ARG A 192 -0.07 13.96 -8.66
CA ARG A 192 0.64 14.40 -7.44
C ARG A 192 -0.31 15.13 -6.48
N ALA A 193 -1.18 16.00 -6.99
CA ALA A 193 -2.18 16.68 -6.17
C ALA A 193 -3.12 15.69 -5.49
N LEU A 194 -3.64 14.70 -6.22
CA LEU A 194 -4.52 13.66 -5.67
C LEU A 194 -3.82 12.81 -4.60
N THR A 195 -2.56 12.41 -4.81
CA THR A 195 -1.76 11.67 -3.82
C THR A 195 -1.61 12.47 -2.52
N LEU A 196 -1.28 13.76 -2.62
CA LEU A 196 -1.18 14.64 -1.46
C LEU A 196 -2.53 14.79 -0.74
N LEU A 197 -3.61 15.02 -1.49
CA LEU A 197 -4.96 15.14 -0.91
C LEU A 197 -5.39 13.85 -0.21
N GLN A 198 -5.02 12.68 -0.72
CA GLN A 198 -5.30 11.40 -0.06
C GLN A 198 -4.53 11.27 1.26
N SER A 199 -3.24 11.63 1.27
CA SER A 199 -2.41 11.63 2.48
C SER A 199 -2.92 12.63 3.55
N LEU A 200 -3.47 13.76 3.12
CA LEU A 200 -4.13 14.71 4.01
C LEU A 200 -5.46 14.15 4.52
N PHE A 201 -6.28 13.56 3.65
CA PHE A 201 -7.59 13.03 4.02
C PHE A 201 -7.50 12.00 5.16
N THR A 202 -6.55 11.06 5.06
CA THR A 202 -6.30 10.02 6.08
C THR A 202 -5.86 10.57 7.44
N SER A 203 -5.42 11.82 7.52
CA SER A 203 -5.03 12.46 8.80
C SER A 203 -6.19 13.09 9.57
N PHE A 204 -7.38 13.22 8.96
CA PHE A 204 -8.55 13.79 9.63
C PHE A 204 -9.32 12.73 10.41
N ASN A 205 -9.23 12.79 11.74
CA ASN A 205 -9.99 11.88 12.62
C ASN A 205 -11.43 12.35 12.91
N THR A 206 -11.74 13.65 12.75
CA THR A 206 -13.06 14.21 13.09
C THR A 206 -13.49 15.33 12.14
N THR A 207 -14.79 15.63 12.12
CA THR A 207 -15.38 16.73 11.34
C THR A 207 -14.80 18.10 11.69
N ASN A 208 -14.37 18.31 12.94
CA ASN A 208 -13.92 19.62 13.42
C ASN A 208 -12.56 20.02 12.86
N SER A 209 -11.68 19.06 12.57
CA SER A 209 -10.41 19.33 11.89
C SER A 209 -10.58 19.48 10.37
N PHE A 210 -11.68 18.99 9.81
CA PHE A 210 -12.00 19.04 8.37
C PHE A 210 -12.72 20.32 7.93
N ASN A 211 -12.83 21.34 8.79
CA ASN A 211 -13.51 22.61 8.46
C ASN A 211 -12.79 23.46 7.39
N LEU A 212 -11.64 23.01 6.90
CA LEU A 212 -10.90 23.67 5.82
C LEU A 212 -11.36 23.10 4.47
N ASP A 213 -12.15 23.93 3.77
CA ASP A 213 -12.61 23.81 2.38
C ASP A 213 -12.79 22.37 1.87
N LYS A 214 -13.86 21.71 2.33
CA LYS A 214 -14.34 20.41 1.82
C LYS A 214 -14.30 20.29 0.30
N LYS A 215 -14.52 21.41 -0.38
CA LYS A 215 -14.50 21.53 -1.83
C LYS A 215 -13.19 21.06 -2.44
N ILE A 216 -12.03 21.16 -1.77
CA ILE A 216 -10.74 20.69 -2.29
C ILE A 216 -10.72 19.17 -2.43
N PHE A 217 -11.24 18.45 -1.43
CA PHE A 217 -11.19 17.00 -1.39
C PHE A 217 -12.26 16.35 -2.26
N PHE A 218 -13.43 16.99 -2.38
CA PHE A 218 -14.55 16.43 -3.12
C PHE A 218 -14.71 17.07 -4.49
N PHE A 219 -14.66 16.23 -5.52
CA PHE A 219 -14.89 16.61 -6.90
C PHE A 219 -16.37 16.53 -7.24
N SER A 220 -16.85 17.50 -8.02
CA SER A 220 -18.23 17.50 -8.49
C SER A 220 -18.40 16.57 -9.68
N SER A 221 -19.64 16.19 -9.98
CA SER A 221 -19.97 15.44 -11.20
C SER A 221 -19.48 16.16 -12.46
N ASN A 222 -19.55 17.50 -12.49
CA ASN A 222 -19.07 18.30 -13.61
C ASN A 222 -17.56 18.18 -13.80
N ASP A 223 -16.78 18.09 -12.72
CA ASP A 223 -15.33 17.91 -12.82
C ASP A 223 -15.00 16.54 -13.44
N LEU A 224 -15.74 15.50 -13.04
CA LEU A 224 -15.59 14.16 -13.61
C LEU A 224 -15.87 14.14 -15.12
N PHE A 225 -16.98 14.76 -15.55
CA PHE A 225 -17.33 14.83 -16.98
C PHE A 225 -16.36 15.71 -17.80
N LYS A 226 -15.79 16.76 -17.21
CA LYS A 226 -14.73 17.54 -17.86
C LYS A 226 -13.48 16.70 -18.09
N LEU A 227 -13.03 15.96 -17.08
CA LEU A 227 -11.85 15.10 -17.19
C LEU A 227 -12.03 13.97 -18.21
N LEU A 228 -13.25 13.43 -18.27
CA LEU A 228 -13.64 12.44 -19.27
C LEU A 228 -13.44 12.94 -20.71
N GLN A 229 -13.63 14.24 -20.95
CA GLN A 229 -13.45 14.85 -22.27
C GLN A 229 -12.02 15.32 -22.53
N SER A 230 -11.22 15.55 -21.48
CA SER A 230 -9.88 16.12 -21.61
C SER A 230 -8.77 15.08 -21.66
N ASP A 231 -8.70 14.17 -20.69
CA ASP A 231 -7.59 13.22 -20.55
C ASP A 231 -8.00 11.99 -19.72
N ILE A 232 -7.90 10.81 -20.35
CA ILE A 232 -8.24 9.52 -19.73
C ILE A 232 -7.35 9.19 -18.51
N LEU A 233 -6.08 9.63 -18.49
CA LEU A 233 -5.18 9.41 -17.35
C LEU A 233 -5.63 10.21 -16.14
N CYS A 234 -6.05 11.46 -16.34
CA CYS A 234 -6.65 12.26 -15.26
C CYS A 234 -7.93 11.61 -14.73
N PHE A 235 -8.78 11.09 -15.62
CA PHE A 235 -9.98 10.35 -15.22
C PHE A 235 -9.64 9.10 -14.39
N ILE A 236 -8.66 8.31 -14.82
CA ILE A 236 -8.19 7.11 -14.10
C ILE A 236 -7.63 7.49 -12.73
N ASN A 237 -6.80 8.53 -12.65
CA ASN A 237 -6.23 9.02 -11.40
C ASN A 237 -7.31 9.49 -10.44
N LEU A 238 -8.32 10.23 -10.91
CA LEU A 238 -9.45 10.65 -10.09
C LEU A 238 -10.28 9.45 -9.60
N THR A 239 -10.47 8.44 -10.44
CA THR A 239 -11.22 7.22 -10.07
C THR A 239 -10.47 6.40 -9.00
N ASN A 240 -9.14 6.31 -9.12
CA ASN A 240 -8.29 5.68 -8.10
C ASN A 240 -8.34 6.47 -6.79
N TYR A 241 -8.21 7.79 -6.85
CA TYR A 241 -8.34 8.67 -5.69
C TYR A 241 -9.68 8.45 -4.96
N HIS A 242 -10.78 8.46 -5.70
CA HIS A 242 -12.11 8.19 -5.17
C HIS A 242 -12.24 6.78 -4.54
N THR A 243 -11.65 5.77 -5.17
CA THR A 243 -11.62 4.40 -4.63
C THR A 243 -10.83 4.35 -3.32
N SER A 244 -9.69 5.03 -3.24
CA SER A 244 -8.85 5.09 -2.04
C SER A 244 -9.48 5.90 -0.90
N LEU A 245 -10.21 6.98 -1.22
CA LEU A 245 -11.00 7.72 -0.23
C LEU A 245 -12.08 6.83 0.37
N LEU A 246 -12.83 6.07 -0.45
CA LEU A 246 -13.82 5.12 0.06
C LEU A 246 -13.20 4.05 0.94
N ASP A 247 -12.03 3.53 0.56
CA ASP A 247 -11.33 2.53 1.38
C ASP A 247 -10.94 3.11 2.74
N SER A 248 -10.50 4.37 2.76
CA SER A 248 -10.23 5.10 4.00
C SER A 248 -11.51 5.28 4.83
N ILE A 249 -12.65 5.58 4.20
CA ILE A 249 -13.95 5.73 4.88
C ILE A 249 -14.45 4.40 5.46
N LEU A 250 -14.20 3.27 4.79
CA LEU A 250 -14.60 1.94 5.24
C LEU A 250 -13.74 1.43 6.40
N THR A 251 -12.45 1.80 6.42
CA THR A 251 -11.47 1.30 7.40
C THR A 251 -11.30 2.20 8.63
N SER A 252 -11.69 3.48 8.53
CA SER A 252 -11.54 4.47 9.60
C SER A 252 -12.89 4.96 10.13
N THR A 253 -12.86 5.80 11.17
CA THR A 253 -14.04 6.48 11.72
C THR A 253 -14.58 7.61 10.82
N SER A 254 -14.15 7.70 9.55
CA SER A 254 -14.42 8.81 8.64
C SER A 254 -15.77 8.74 7.91
N HIS A 255 -16.72 7.95 8.41
CA HIS A 255 -18.07 7.80 7.84
C HIS A 255 -18.83 9.13 7.69
N TRP A 256 -18.45 10.16 8.46
CA TRP A 256 -19.01 11.50 8.38
C TRP A 256 -18.86 12.18 7.01
N SER A 257 -17.91 11.73 6.18
CA SER A 257 -17.62 12.30 4.85
C SER A 257 -18.47 11.72 3.71
N LEU A 258 -19.17 10.61 3.95
CA LEU A 258 -19.93 9.89 2.92
C LEU A 258 -21.00 10.75 2.21
N PRO A 259 -21.77 11.64 2.90
CA PRO A 259 -22.79 12.46 2.24
C PRO A 259 -22.22 13.40 1.18
N ASP A 260 -21.02 13.94 1.41
CA ASP A 260 -20.34 14.83 0.45
C ASP A 260 -19.86 14.06 -0.79
N PHE A 261 -19.65 12.74 -0.65
CA PHE A 261 -19.17 11.86 -1.72
C PHE A 261 -20.30 11.28 -2.58
N GLN A 262 -21.46 11.02 -1.98
CA GLN A 262 -22.58 10.33 -2.64
C GLN A 262 -22.99 10.87 -4.03
N PRO A 263 -23.00 12.19 -4.29
CA PRO A 263 -23.37 12.72 -5.62
C PRO A 263 -22.50 12.19 -6.76
N ILE A 264 -21.22 11.86 -6.50
CA ILE A 264 -20.30 11.39 -7.54
C ILE A 264 -20.63 9.97 -8.00
N PHE A 265 -21.28 9.16 -7.16
CA PHE A 265 -21.63 7.77 -7.49
C PHE A 265 -22.55 7.69 -8.71
N ASN A 266 -23.56 8.57 -8.75
CA ASN A 266 -24.49 8.64 -9.86
C ASN A 266 -23.78 9.05 -11.16
N ALA A 267 -22.76 9.90 -11.07
CA ALA A 267 -21.97 10.28 -12.24
C ALA A 267 -21.19 9.07 -12.79
N TYR A 268 -20.49 8.31 -11.95
CA TYR A 268 -19.85 7.06 -12.36
C TYR A 268 -20.85 6.02 -12.90
N GLY A 269 -22.02 5.91 -12.28
CA GLY A 269 -23.11 5.06 -12.76
C GLY A 269 -23.55 5.43 -14.18
N SER A 270 -23.78 6.73 -14.44
CA SER A 270 -24.16 7.21 -15.77
C SER A 270 -23.08 6.96 -16.83
N ILE A 271 -21.80 7.18 -16.48
CA ILE A 271 -20.67 6.92 -17.37
C ILE A 271 -20.58 5.43 -17.71
N TYR A 272 -20.79 4.55 -16.73
CA TYR A 272 -20.79 3.10 -16.97
C TYR A 272 -21.99 2.66 -17.82
N LYS A 273 -23.18 3.22 -17.58
CA LYS A 273 -24.37 2.91 -18.37
C LYS A 273 -24.19 3.26 -19.84
N ASP A 274 -23.56 4.40 -20.10
CA ASP A 274 -23.30 4.90 -21.45
C ASP A 274 -21.86 4.59 -21.91
N ILE A 275 -21.23 3.51 -21.40
CA ILE A 275 -19.80 3.21 -21.64
C ILE A 275 -19.46 3.03 -23.12
N ASP A 276 -20.41 2.55 -23.93
CA ASP A 276 -20.24 2.39 -25.38
C ASP A 276 -20.08 3.75 -26.10
N THR A 277 -20.49 4.86 -25.47
CA THR A 277 -20.25 6.21 -25.99
C THR A 277 -18.85 6.74 -25.64
N TYR A 278 -18.11 6.03 -24.78
CA TYR A 278 -16.80 6.43 -24.25
C TYR A 278 -15.75 5.32 -24.50
N PRO A 279 -15.22 5.20 -25.73
CA PRO A 279 -14.33 4.08 -26.11
C PRO A 279 -13.05 4.01 -25.26
N ASP A 280 -12.50 5.15 -24.86
CA ASP A 280 -11.31 5.20 -24.01
C ASP A 280 -11.59 4.65 -22.60
N ILE A 281 -12.79 4.86 -22.07
CA ILE A 281 -13.19 4.31 -20.78
C ILE A 281 -13.37 2.80 -20.88
N GLN A 282 -14.05 2.35 -21.94
CA GLN A 282 -14.24 0.94 -22.20
C GLN A 282 -12.90 0.19 -22.30
N SER A 283 -11.91 0.82 -22.94
CA SER A 283 -10.60 0.23 -23.20
C SER A 283 -9.65 0.32 -22.00
N PHE A 284 -9.62 1.44 -21.27
CA PHE A 284 -8.57 1.73 -20.29
C PHE A 284 -9.06 1.90 -18.85
N ALA A 285 -10.29 2.38 -18.63
CA ALA A 285 -10.74 2.79 -17.29
C ALA A 285 -11.83 1.91 -16.66
N LYS A 286 -12.44 0.99 -17.41
CA LYS A 286 -13.53 0.12 -16.94
C LYS A 286 -13.20 -0.63 -15.64
N THR A 287 -12.01 -1.22 -15.55
CA THR A 287 -11.54 -1.93 -14.34
C THR A 287 -11.43 -1.02 -13.12
N HIS A 288 -11.09 0.27 -13.32
CA HIS A 288 -11.01 1.24 -12.23
C HIS A 288 -12.41 1.61 -11.70
N ILE A 289 -13.39 1.74 -12.60
CA ILE A 289 -14.79 1.93 -12.23
C ILE A 289 -15.33 0.72 -11.45
N PHE A 290 -14.97 -0.51 -11.84
CA PHE A 290 -15.35 -1.72 -11.10
C PHE A 290 -14.77 -1.76 -9.69
N LYS A 291 -13.51 -1.37 -9.51
CA LYS A 291 -12.91 -1.24 -8.17
C LYS A 291 -13.67 -0.25 -7.30
N LEU A 292 -14.11 0.87 -7.88
CA LEU A 292 -14.93 1.85 -7.18
C LEU A 292 -16.30 1.24 -6.78
N PHE A 293 -17.02 0.64 -7.72
CA PHE A 293 -18.31 -0.01 -7.45
C PHE A 293 -18.22 -1.12 -6.41
N ALA A 294 -17.12 -1.88 -6.42
CA ALA A 294 -16.84 -2.86 -5.38
C ALA A 294 -16.83 -2.20 -4.00
N LYS A 295 -16.08 -1.11 -3.81
CA LYS A 295 -16.03 -0.38 -2.53
C LYS A 295 -17.40 0.19 -2.13
N ILE A 296 -18.17 0.74 -3.08
CA ILE A 296 -19.53 1.25 -2.80
C ILE A 296 -20.44 0.13 -2.29
N SER A 297 -20.33 -1.10 -2.81
CA SER A 297 -21.16 -2.23 -2.37
C SER A 297 -20.92 -2.66 -0.92
N TYR A 298 -19.76 -2.33 -0.35
CA TYR A 298 -19.41 -2.62 1.05
C TYR A 298 -19.72 -1.47 2.01
N LEU A 299 -20.32 -0.38 1.55
CA LEU A 299 -20.82 0.68 2.45
C LEU A 299 -21.90 0.13 3.39
N ASN A 300 -21.96 0.67 4.61
CA ASN A 300 -22.93 0.26 5.62
C ASN A 300 -24.38 0.47 5.18
N ASP A 301 -24.63 1.50 4.36
CA ASP A 301 -25.95 1.78 3.80
C ASP A 301 -26.09 1.09 2.42
N SER A 302 -26.79 -0.05 2.40
CA SER A 302 -27.04 -0.82 1.18
C SER A 302 -27.95 -0.10 0.18
N SER A 303 -28.71 0.91 0.61
CA SER A 303 -29.62 1.65 -0.27
C SER A 303 -28.87 2.44 -1.34
N ILE A 304 -27.66 2.90 -1.02
CA ILE A 304 -26.78 3.63 -1.94
C ILE A 304 -26.41 2.75 -3.14
N TYR A 305 -25.92 1.54 -2.87
CA TYR A 305 -25.56 0.60 -3.94
C TYR A 305 -26.80 0.09 -4.67
N HIS A 306 -27.92 -0.08 -3.96
CA HIS A 306 -29.19 -0.46 -4.59
C HIS A 306 -29.70 0.58 -5.61
N ALA A 307 -29.62 1.87 -5.27
CA ALA A 307 -29.98 2.95 -6.18
C ALA A 307 -29.08 2.99 -7.42
N LEU A 308 -27.77 2.75 -7.23
CA LEU A 308 -26.79 2.68 -8.31
C LEU A 308 -27.09 1.51 -9.26
N ASP A 309 -27.36 0.32 -8.70
CA ASP A 309 -27.66 -0.88 -9.45
C ASP A 309 -28.95 -0.73 -10.27
N THR A 310 -30.06 -0.38 -9.62
CA THR A 310 -31.37 -0.23 -10.27
C THR A 310 -31.37 0.83 -11.38
N SER A 311 -30.64 1.92 -11.19
CA SER A 311 -30.63 3.04 -12.15
C SER A 311 -29.64 2.86 -13.29
N TYR A 312 -28.47 2.27 -13.01
CA TYR A 312 -27.33 2.29 -13.92
C TYR A 312 -26.76 0.90 -14.23
N LEU A 313 -26.37 0.12 -13.21
CA LEU A 313 -25.62 -1.14 -13.43
C LEU A 313 -26.50 -2.25 -14.00
N LYS A 314 -27.74 -2.35 -13.51
CA LYS A 314 -28.76 -3.33 -13.89
C LYS A 314 -28.22 -4.75 -13.91
N ILE A 315 -27.67 -5.19 -12.78
CA ILE A 315 -27.11 -6.53 -12.61
C ILE A 315 -28.19 -7.56 -12.99
N SER A 316 -27.95 -8.27 -14.08
CA SER A 316 -28.93 -9.16 -14.70
C SER A 316 -28.22 -10.21 -15.57
N PRO A 317 -28.88 -11.30 -15.97
CA PRO A 317 -28.24 -12.36 -16.75
C PRO A 317 -27.75 -11.93 -18.14
N ILE A 318 -28.23 -10.79 -18.65
CA ILE A 318 -27.94 -10.26 -19.98
C ILE A 318 -26.77 -9.27 -19.90
N CYS A 319 -26.40 -8.81 -18.71
CA CYS A 319 -25.28 -7.91 -18.51
C CYS A 319 -23.97 -8.58 -18.98
N PRO A 320 -23.19 -7.95 -19.87
CA PRO A 320 -21.93 -8.53 -20.35
C PRO A 320 -20.91 -8.71 -19.21
N ASP A 321 -20.99 -7.87 -18.19
CA ASP A 321 -20.06 -7.81 -17.07
C ASP A 321 -20.56 -8.56 -15.82
N ILE A 322 -21.51 -9.48 -16.01
CA ILE A 322 -22.15 -10.20 -14.90
C ILE A 322 -21.15 -10.97 -14.04
N VAL A 323 -20.10 -11.53 -14.64
CA VAL A 323 -19.07 -12.27 -13.90
C VAL A 323 -18.31 -11.34 -12.96
N ASP A 324 -17.94 -10.15 -13.44
CA ASP A 324 -17.24 -9.15 -12.63
C ASP A 324 -18.13 -8.69 -11.48
N PHE A 325 -19.38 -8.27 -11.75
CA PHE A 325 -20.30 -7.84 -10.70
C PHE A 325 -20.50 -8.91 -9.63
N LEU A 326 -20.74 -10.16 -10.01
CA LEU A 326 -20.91 -11.25 -9.05
C LEU A 326 -19.61 -11.60 -8.29
N SER A 327 -18.44 -11.25 -8.83
CA SER A 327 -17.14 -11.53 -8.20
C SER A 327 -16.73 -10.51 -7.13
N PHE A 328 -17.15 -9.25 -7.24
CA PHE A 328 -16.71 -8.20 -6.32
C PHE A 328 -17.83 -7.58 -5.46
N THR A 329 -19.10 -7.72 -5.87
CA THR A 329 -20.22 -7.09 -5.16
C THR A 329 -20.42 -7.75 -3.81
N ASN A 330 -20.72 -6.96 -2.78
CA ASN A 330 -20.99 -7.47 -1.44
C ASN A 330 -21.98 -8.66 -1.48
N PRO A 331 -21.57 -9.83 -1.00
CA PRO A 331 -22.35 -11.07 -1.07
C PRO A 331 -23.68 -10.97 -0.33
N ASN A 332 -23.78 -10.15 0.72
CA ASN A 332 -25.04 -9.91 1.42
C ASN A 332 -26.04 -9.18 0.51
N TYR A 333 -25.58 -8.18 -0.23
CA TYR A 333 -26.40 -7.46 -1.21
C TYR A 333 -26.88 -8.41 -2.31
N LEU A 334 -25.97 -9.23 -2.85
CA LEU A 334 -26.30 -10.23 -3.87
C LEU A 334 -27.33 -11.24 -3.36
N PHE A 335 -27.23 -11.69 -2.11
CA PHE A 335 -28.19 -12.61 -1.51
C PHE A 335 -29.60 -12.02 -1.39
N ILE A 336 -29.70 -10.74 -1.00
CA ILE A 336 -30.98 -10.06 -0.77
C ILE A 336 -31.67 -9.70 -2.10
N HIS A 337 -30.94 -9.13 -3.06
CA HIS A 337 -31.53 -8.56 -4.28
C HIS A 337 -31.38 -9.44 -5.52
N HIS A 338 -30.41 -10.34 -5.55
CA HIS A 338 -30.00 -11.10 -6.74
C HIS A 338 -29.85 -12.61 -6.48
N ASN A 339 -30.61 -13.15 -5.53
CA ASN A 339 -30.50 -14.55 -5.09
C ASN A 339 -30.56 -15.55 -6.27
N SER A 340 -31.50 -15.34 -7.19
CA SER A 340 -31.68 -16.18 -8.38
C SER A 340 -30.45 -16.21 -9.30
N LEU A 341 -29.72 -15.09 -9.40
CA LEU A 341 -28.46 -15.02 -10.13
C LEU A 341 -27.39 -15.83 -9.39
N CYS A 342 -27.26 -15.65 -8.07
CA CYS A 342 -26.32 -16.41 -7.26
C CYS A 342 -26.52 -17.92 -7.40
N THR A 343 -27.77 -18.41 -7.34
CA THR A 343 -28.09 -19.82 -7.56
C THR A 343 -27.77 -20.30 -8.97
N ARG A 344 -28.03 -19.47 -9.99
CA ARG A 344 -27.70 -19.83 -11.38
C ARG A 344 -26.20 -19.95 -11.61
N PHE A 345 -25.40 -19.11 -10.95
CA PHE A 345 -23.94 -19.07 -11.10
C PHE A 345 -23.17 -19.87 -10.04
N SER A 346 -23.84 -20.56 -9.11
CA SER A 346 -23.22 -21.43 -8.09
C SER A 346 -22.71 -22.77 -8.63
N ILE A 347 -22.53 -22.88 -9.95
CA ILE A 347 -22.01 -24.07 -10.63
C ILE A 347 -20.47 -24.03 -10.62
N PHE A 348 -19.84 -25.14 -10.24
CA PHE A 348 -18.38 -25.32 -10.25
C PHE A 348 -17.85 -25.43 -11.68
N LYS A 349 -17.43 -24.28 -12.24
CA LYS A 349 -16.74 -24.16 -13.53
C LYS A 349 -15.56 -23.20 -13.38
N PRO A 350 -14.47 -23.37 -14.16
CA PRO A 350 -13.33 -22.46 -14.10
C PRO A 350 -13.71 -20.98 -14.28
N SER A 351 -14.64 -20.68 -15.19
CA SER A 351 -15.16 -19.33 -15.44
C SER A 351 -15.87 -18.69 -14.24
N ASN A 352 -16.37 -19.50 -13.31
CA ASN A 352 -17.17 -19.04 -12.17
C ASN A 352 -16.34 -18.95 -10.88
N ILE A 353 -15.05 -19.30 -10.90
CA ILE A 353 -14.20 -19.27 -9.69
C ILE A 353 -14.22 -17.92 -8.99
N PRO A 354 -14.13 -16.76 -9.68
CA PRO A 354 -14.21 -15.46 -9.02
C PRO A 354 -15.54 -15.26 -8.27
N ILE A 355 -16.64 -15.70 -8.87
CA ILE A 355 -17.99 -15.63 -8.28
C ILE A 355 -18.07 -16.53 -7.04
N LEU A 356 -17.64 -17.78 -7.17
CA LEU A 356 -17.66 -18.75 -6.07
C LEU A 356 -16.82 -18.26 -4.89
N ARG A 357 -15.63 -17.69 -5.14
CA ARG A 357 -14.78 -17.11 -4.09
C ARG A 357 -15.48 -16.01 -3.30
N ASN A 358 -16.31 -15.21 -3.97
CA ASN A 358 -17.10 -14.17 -3.32
C ASN A 358 -18.26 -14.75 -2.51
N LEU A 359 -19.05 -15.65 -3.10
CA LEU A 359 -20.21 -16.26 -2.44
C LEU A 359 -19.84 -17.15 -1.24
N ILE A 360 -18.62 -17.70 -1.19
CA ILE A 360 -18.13 -18.49 -0.04
C ILE A 360 -18.00 -17.64 1.24
N THR A 361 -17.79 -16.33 1.11
CA THR A 361 -17.41 -15.46 2.24
C THR A 361 -18.49 -15.31 3.31
N LEU A 362 -19.78 -15.40 2.96
CA LEU A 362 -20.89 -15.33 3.91
C LEU A 362 -21.61 -16.68 4.03
N PRO A 363 -22.09 -17.05 5.23
CA PRO A 363 -22.81 -18.31 5.44
C PRO A 363 -24.04 -18.47 4.55
N GLN A 364 -24.83 -17.41 4.36
CA GLN A 364 -26.08 -17.44 3.60
C GLN A 364 -25.85 -17.69 2.10
N THR A 365 -24.86 -17.02 1.51
CA THR A 365 -24.49 -17.23 0.11
C THR A 365 -23.76 -18.56 -0.09
N PHE A 366 -22.99 -19.02 0.90
CA PHE A 366 -22.34 -20.33 0.85
C PHE A 366 -23.36 -21.47 0.78
N GLN A 367 -24.49 -21.37 1.48
CA GLN A 367 -25.60 -22.34 1.39
C GLN A 367 -26.16 -22.51 -0.03
N LEU A 368 -26.03 -21.52 -0.91
CA LEU A 368 -26.45 -21.62 -2.31
C LEU A 368 -25.49 -22.49 -3.15
N ILE A 369 -24.26 -22.71 -2.66
CA ILE A 369 -23.20 -23.47 -3.32
C ILE A 369 -23.12 -24.90 -2.78
N THR A 370 -23.48 -25.12 -1.52
CA THR A 370 -23.35 -26.43 -0.84
C THR A 370 -23.96 -27.61 -1.59
N PRO A 371 -25.11 -27.51 -2.31
CA PRO A 371 -25.69 -28.68 -2.98
C PRO A 371 -24.79 -29.27 -4.07
N ASN A 372 -23.95 -28.44 -4.69
CA ASN A 372 -23.09 -28.83 -5.82
C ASN A 372 -21.61 -28.93 -5.46
N ILE A 373 -21.25 -28.84 -4.18
CA ILE A 373 -19.85 -28.73 -3.74
C ILE A 373 -18.99 -29.94 -4.11
N ASN A 374 -19.57 -31.13 -4.23
CA ASN A 374 -18.86 -32.33 -4.67
C ASN A 374 -18.34 -32.21 -6.11
N SER A 375 -18.95 -31.34 -6.93
CA SER A 375 -18.46 -31.02 -8.27
C SER A 375 -17.11 -30.30 -8.25
N LEU A 376 -16.64 -29.80 -7.10
CA LEU A 376 -15.28 -29.27 -6.93
C LEU A 376 -14.22 -30.25 -7.42
N LEU A 377 -14.38 -31.55 -7.12
CA LEU A 377 -13.42 -32.60 -7.49
C LEU A 377 -13.28 -32.80 -9.01
N GLN A 378 -14.21 -32.26 -9.80
CA GLN A 378 -14.19 -32.32 -11.27
C GLN A 378 -13.32 -31.22 -11.89
N LEU A 379 -12.95 -30.19 -11.12
CA LEU A 379 -12.06 -29.12 -11.58
C LEU A 379 -10.60 -29.60 -11.60
N PRO A 380 -9.72 -28.98 -12.39
CA PRO A 380 -8.29 -29.25 -12.26
C PRO A 380 -7.79 -28.86 -10.86
N TYR A 381 -6.71 -29.51 -10.42
CA TYR A 381 -6.31 -29.46 -9.02
C TYR A 381 -5.90 -28.05 -8.54
N LEU A 382 -5.36 -27.21 -9.42
CA LEU A 382 -5.07 -25.80 -9.13
C LEU A 382 -6.34 -25.03 -8.75
N GLU A 383 -7.39 -25.13 -9.56
CA GLU A 383 -8.69 -24.50 -9.33
C GLU A 383 -9.37 -25.01 -8.06
N GLN A 384 -9.19 -26.31 -7.76
CA GLN A 384 -9.62 -26.87 -6.48
C GLN A 384 -8.92 -26.17 -5.32
N MET A 385 -7.59 -26.02 -5.40
CA MET A 385 -6.80 -25.36 -4.35
C MET A 385 -7.17 -23.88 -4.20
N VAL A 386 -7.44 -23.15 -5.29
CA VAL A 386 -7.90 -21.74 -5.21
C VAL A 386 -9.20 -21.61 -4.41
N LEU A 387 -10.17 -22.50 -4.64
CA LEU A 387 -11.43 -22.48 -3.90
C LEU A 387 -11.29 -22.98 -2.47
N LEU A 388 -10.52 -24.06 -2.25
CA LEU A 388 -10.26 -24.56 -0.90
C LEU A 388 -9.47 -23.57 -0.05
N GLN A 389 -8.52 -22.84 -0.65
CA GLN A 389 -7.78 -21.78 0.04
C GLN A 389 -8.77 -20.72 0.55
N LYS A 390 -9.75 -20.34 -0.27
CA LYS A 390 -10.78 -19.40 0.14
C LYS A 390 -11.73 -19.97 1.19
N MET A 391 -12.20 -21.20 1.03
CA MET A 391 -13.07 -21.88 2.00
C MET A 391 -12.39 -22.04 3.36
N SER A 392 -11.10 -22.35 3.37
CA SER A 392 -10.34 -22.60 4.61
C SER A 392 -10.18 -21.37 5.50
N GLN A 393 -10.44 -20.17 4.99
CA GLN A 393 -10.43 -18.92 5.76
C GLN A 393 -11.66 -18.74 6.66
N TYR A 394 -12.74 -19.50 6.43
CA TYR A 394 -14.02 -19.28 7.09
C TYR A 394 -14.48 -20.50 7.91
N HIS A 395 -14.88 -20.24 9.15
CA HIS A 395 -15.29 -21.30 10.08
C HIS A 395 -16.47 -22.14 9.56
N HIS A 396 -17.52 -21.50 9.00
CA HIS A 396 -18.69 -22.22 8.48
C HIS A 396 -18.35 -23.17 7.33
N CYS A 397 -17.37 -22.81 6.51
CA CYS A 397 -16.88 -23.65 5.42
C CYS A 397 -16.11 -24.86 5.94
N ILE A 398 -15.21 -24.66 6.90
CA ILE A 398 -14.42 -25.74 7.51
C ILE A 398 -15.33 -26.80 8.15
N VAL A 399 -16.27 -26.36 8.99
CA VAL A 399 -17.24 -27.26 9.64
C VAL A 399 -18.03 -28.04 8.59
N PHE A 400 -18.46 -27.36 7.50
CA PHE A 400 -19.19 -28.02 6.44
C PHE A 400 -18.34 -29.04 5.67
N LEU A 401 -17.09 -28.70 5.33
CA LEU A 401 -16.18 -29.58 4.58
C LEU A 401 -15.85 -30.86 5.37
N ILE A 402 -15.58 -30.73 6.67
CA ILE A 402 -15.24 -31.86 7.54
C ILE A 402 -16.42 -32.82 7.71
N ASN A 403 -17.62 -32.27 7.93
CA ASN A 403 -18.79 -33.08 8.25
C ASN A 403 -19.47 -33.66 7.00
N ASN A 404 -19.45 -32.95 5.87
CA ASN A 404 -20.25 -33.28 4.70
C ASN A 404 -19.43 -33.63 3.45
N CYS A 405 -18.12 -33.31 3.41
CA CYS A 405 -17.29 -33.48 2.23
C CYS A 405 -15.96 -34.23 2.51
N PRO A 406 -16.00 -35.43 3.11
CA PRO A 406 -14.79 -36.19 3.44
C PRO A 406 -13.94 -36.57 2.21
N SER A 407 -14.57 -36.69 1.03
CA SER A 407 -13.88 -36.94 -0.24
C SER A 407 -12.94 -35.80 -0.64
N ILE A 408 -13.32 -34.56 -0.36
CA ILE A 408 -12.53 -33.36 -0.65
C ILE A 408 -11.30 -33.30 0.27
N ILE A 409 -11.49 -33.58 1.56
CA ILE A 409 -10.38 -33.65 2.52
C ILE A 409 -9.44 -34.83 2.18
N SER A 410 -10.00 -35.96 1.78
CA SER A 410 -9.21 -37.10 1.32
C SER A 410 -8.40 -36.76 0.07
N ASN A 411 -8.98 -36.03 -0.90
CA ASN A 411 -8.26 -35.58 -2.08
C ASN A 411 -7.10 -34.64 -1.74
N LEU A 412 -7.31 -33.73 -0.78
CA LEU A 412 -6.25 -32.85 -0.26
C LEU A 412 -5.08 -33.65 0.33
N LEU A 413 -5.36 -34.77 1.02
CA LEU A 413 -4.35 -35.61 1.68
C LEU A 413 -3.70 -36.64 0.75
N ASN A 414 -4.44 -37.20 -0.20
CA ASN A 414 -4.04 -38.38 -0.98
C ASN A 414 -3.38 -38.08 -2.33
N THR A 415 -3.16 -36.82 -2.70
CA THR A 415 -2.37 -36.51 -3.90
C THR A 415 -0.92 -36.95 -3.73
N ASN A 416 -0.50 -37.96 -4.52
CA ASN A 416 0.89 -38.38 -4.62
C ASN A 416 1.78 -37.17 -4.89
N LYS A 417 2.57 -36.78 -3.90
CA LYS A 417 3.40 -35.55 -3.88
C LYS A 417 4.33 -35.39 -5.08
N SER A 418 4.72 -36.51 -5.69
CA SER A 418 5.55 -36.54 -6.91
C SER A 418 4.87 -35.96 -8.15
N ASN A 419 3.55 -35.73 -8.11
CA ASN A 419 2.76 -35.36 -9.30
C ASN A 419 2.36 -33.88 -9.34
N ILE A 420 2.61 -33.10 -8.29
CA ILE A 420 2.36 -31.65 -8.30
C ILE A 420 3.69 -30.96 -8.57
N ILE A 421 3.86 -30.48 -9.80
CA ILE A 421 5.09 -29.82 -10.25
C ILE A 421 4.96 -28.30 -10.11
N GLU A 422 3.74 -27.78 -10.22
CA GLU A 422 3.44 -26.36 -10.22
C GLU A 422 3.62 -25.74 -8.82
N SER A 423 4.52 -24.76 -8.70
CA SER A 423 4.83 -24.10 -7.42
C SER A 423 3.63 -23.41 -6.80
N GLU A 424 2.79 -22.76 -7.60
CA GLU A 424 1.57 -22.07 -7.13
C GLU A 424 0.59 -23.05 -6.47
N THR A 425 0.41 -24.22 -7.07
CA THR A 425 -0.46 -25.28 -6.52
C THR A 425 0.07 -25.79 -5.17
N VAL A 426 1.39 -25.94 -5.03
CA VAL A 426 2.04 -26.34 -3.77
C VAL A 426 1.86 -25.25 -2.70
N GLU A 427 2.07 -23.98 -3.04
CA GLU A 427 1.88 -22.85 -2.13
C GLU A 427 0.43 -22.76 -1.64
N LEU A 428 -0.55 -22.78 -2.56
CA LEU A 428 -1.97 -22.76 -2.20
C LEU A 428 -2.36 -23.95 -1.33
N ARG A 429 -1.87 -25.15 -1.64
CA ARG A 429 -2.12 -26.35 -0.83
C ARG A 429 -1.55 -26.20 0.58
N ASN A 430 -0.34 -25.65 0.71
CA ASN A 430 0.25 -25.40 2.02
C ASN A 430 -0.55 -24.37 2.82
N GLU A 431 -1.03 -23.29 2.18
CA GLU A 431 -1.92 -22.32 2.83
C GLU A 431 -3.23 -22.97 3.28
N VAL A 432 -3.82 -23.87 2.49
CA VAL A 432 -5.01 -24.63 2.90
C VAL A 432 -4.72 -25.45 4.15
N LEU A 433 -3.66 -26.27 4.13
CA LEU A 433 -3.28 -27.09 5.28
C LEU A 433 -3.01 -26.24 6.52
N GLU A 434 -2.29 -25.12 6.36
CA GLU A 434 -2.02 -24.18 7.43
C GLU A 434 -3.31 -23.59 8.00
N ASN A 435 -4.23 -23.11 7.15
CA ASN A 435 -5.52 -22.54 7.57
C ASN A 435 -6.39 -23.58 8.30
N PHE A 436 -6.43 -24.82 7.84
CA PHE A 436 -7.12 -25.90 8.57
C PHE A 436 -6.51 -26.09 9.96
N LEU A 437 -5.18 -26.19 10.07
CA LEU A 437 -4.48 -26.40 11.34
C LEU A 437 -4.54 -25.22 12.33
N HIS A 438 -5.01 -24.04 11.90
CA HIS A 438 -5.36 -22.96 12.82
C HIS A 438 -6.62 -23.25 13.64
N PHE A 439 -7.46 -24.21 13.23
CA PHE A 439 -8.64 -24.62 13.98
C PHE A 439 -8.31 -25.69 15.01
N ASP A 440 -9.06 -25.68 16.12
CA ASP A 440 -8.86 -26.61 17.22
C ASP A 440 -9.05 -28.07 16.82
N LYS A 441 -8.35 -28.97 17.53
CA LYS A 441 -8.47 -30.42 17.36
C LYS A 441 -9.92 -30.92 17.53
N SER A 442 -10.73 -30.23 18.33
CA SER A 442 -12.15 -30.55 18.50
C SER A 442 -13.00 -30.32 17.24
N ILE A 443 -12.63 -29.35 16.39
CA ILE A 443 -13.32 -29.05 15.14
C ILE A 443 -12.85 -29.99 14.03
N LEU A 444 -11.55 -30.25 13.98
CA LEU A 444 -10.92 -31.09 12.95
C LEU A 444 -11.11 -32.59 13.19
N ASP A 445 -11.30 -32.99 14.44
CA ASP A 445 -11.56 -34.36 14.90
C ASP A 445 -10.58 -35.38 14.26
N VAL A 446 -11.12 -36.34 13.50
CA VAL A 446 -10.35 -37.41 12.83
C VAL A 446 -9.35 -36.89 11.78
N TRP A 447 -9.51 -35.66 11.31
CA TRP A 447 -8.66 -35.06 10.27
C TRP A 447 -7.43 -34.34 10.81
N PHE A 448 -7.36 -34.06 12.12
CA PHE A 448 -6.27 -33.29 12.71
C PHE A 448 -4.89 -33.92 12.47
N GLU A 449 -4.71 -35.19 12.86
CA GLU A 449 -3.41 -35.86 12.74
C GLU A 449 -3.01 -36.09 11.26
N PRO A 450 -3.91 -36.51 10.35
CA PRO A 450 -3.60 -36.59 8.92
C PRO A 450 -3.15 -35.25 8.31
N LEU A 451 -3.87 -34.16 8.58
CA LEU A 451 -3.54 -32.81 8.08
C LEU A 451 -2.18 -32.35 8.61
N LYS A 452 -1.91 -32.57 9.90
CA LYS A 452 -0.63 -32.22 10.54
C LYS A 452 0.53 -33.01 9.95
N LYS A 453 0.35 -34.32 9.73
CA LYS A 453 1.36 -35.18 9.10
C LYS A 453 1.65 -34.70 7.68
N GLU A 454 0.62 -34.34 6.94
CA GLU A 454 0.76 -33.89 5.56
C GLU A 454 1.47 -32.53 5.47
N TYR A 455 1.10 -31.57 6.33
CA TYR A 455 1.76 -30.27 6.42
C TYR A 455 3.25 -30.36 6.81
N ASN A 456 3.60 -31.23 7.76
CA ASN A 456 4.99 -31.43 8.17
C ASN A 456 5.84 -32.10 7.09
N SER A 457 5.21 -32.73 6.12
CA SER A 457 5.88 -33.50 5.08
C SER A 457 5.83 -32.83 3.70
N THR A 458 5.27 -31.62 3.63
CA THR A 458 5.46 -30.68 2.52
C THR A 458 6.76 -29.89 2.74
N PRO A 459 7.68 -29.87 1.77
CA PRO A 459 8.89 -29.05 1.90
C PRO A 459 8.44 -27.59 2.01
N THR A 460 8.82 -26.92 3.10
CA THR A 460 8.75 -25.47 3.18
C THR A 460 9.71 -24.91 2.14
N TYR A 461 9.24 -24.73 0.91
CA TYR A 461 9.84 -23.73 0.04
C TYR A 461 9.76 -22.44 0.81
N THR A 462 10.91 -22.00 1.31
CA THR A 462 11.03 -20.73 2.00
C THR A 462 11.56 -19.77 0.94
N PRO A 463 10.72 -19.18 0.09
CA PRO A 463 11.17 -17.97 -0.58
C PRO A 463 11.48 -16.98 0.55
N GLN A 464 12.64 -16.32 0.49
CA GLN A 464 13.13 -15.37 1.49
C GLN A 464 12.14 -14.23 1.83
N ILE A 465 11.01 -14.15 1.12
CA ILE A 465 9.86 -13.27 1.33
C ILE A 465 8.99 -13.67 2.54
N ALA A 466 8.97 -14.94 2.97
CA ALA A 466 8.12 -15.40 4.08
C ALA A 466 8.58 -14.87 5.46
N LEU A 467 9.87 -14.58 5.64
CA LEU A 467 10.40 -13.94 6.84
C LEU A 467 9.93 -12.48 6.99
N ILE A 468 9.59 -11.82 5.88
CA ILE A 468 9.09 -10.44 5.87
C ILE A 468 7.57 -10.42 6.19
N LYS A 469 6.80 -11.41 5.74
CA LYS A 469 5.37 -11.52 6.08
C LYS A 469 5.12 -11.94 7.54
N LYS A 470 5.96 -12.79 8.14
CA LYS A 470 5.85 -13.15 9.57
C LYS A 470 6.12 -11.97 10.52
N LYS A 471 6.98 -11.02 10.16
CA LYS A 471 7.19 -9.79 10.94
C LYS A 471 6.02 -8.79 10.85
N LYS A 472 5.28 -8.74 9.74
CA LYS A 472 4.12 -7.83 9.61
C LYS A 472 2.86 -8.32 10.32
N LYS A 473 2.64 -9.63 10.46
CA LYS A 473 1.48 -10.17 11.22
C LYS A 473 1.60 -10.00 12.73
N PHE A 474 2.82 -9.95 13.30
CA PHE A 474 3.01 -9.76 14.74
C PHE A 474 2.81 -8.31 15.24
N ASN A 475 2.82 -7.32 14.33
CA ASN A 475 2.64 -5.91 14.70
C ASN A 475 1.18 -5.42 14.56
N ASN A 476 0.24 -6.25 14.08
CA ASN A 476 -1.17 -5.89 13.91
C ASN A 476 -2.10 -6.60 14.91
N THR A 477 -1.56 -7.11 16.01
CA THR A 477 -2.33 -7.57 17.16
C THR A 477 -1.83 -6.88 18.42
N ILE A 478 -2.12 -5.58 18.52
CA ILE A 478 -2.59 -4.89 19.73
C ILE A 478 -3.70 -3.94 19.29
#